data_AF-A0A396L6B8-F1
#
_entry.id   AF-A0A396L6B8-F1
#
_cell.length_a   1.000
_cell.length_b   1.000
_cell.length_c   1.000
_cell.angle_alpha   90.00
_cell.angle_beta   90.00
_cell.angle_gamma   90.00
#
_symmetry.space_group_name_H-M   'P 1'
#
loop_
_entity.id
_entity.type
_entity.pdbx_description
1 polymer ?
#
loop_
_entity_poly.entity_id
_entity_poly.type
_entity_poly.pdbx_seq_one_letter_code
_entity_poly.pdbx_strand_id
1 'polypeptide(L)' 'MKLTDTIKTKKGRFVVVDTCYTLDHGLETMVFTSDEQGNVTSWTDLDAETYSTPEEAEEGHRQMIEKWKEMEIDEY' A
#
# COMPACT_ATOMS: atom_id res chain seq x y z
N MET A 1 10.08 -2.70 11.82
CA MET A 1 10.25 -2.23 10.42
C MET A 1 9.04 -1.41 10.04
N LYS A 2 9.22 -0.31 9.30
CA LYS A 2 8.11 0.44 8.72
C LYS A 2 8.57 1.02 7.37
N LEU A 3 7.78 0.81 6.33
CA LEU A 3 7.98 1.38 4.99
C LEU A 3 6.70 2.10 4.59
N THR A 4 6.83 3.26 3.97
CA THR A 4 5.67 4.06 3.56
C THR A 4 6.00 4.81 2.28
N ASP A 5 5.21 4.58 1.24
CA ASP A 5 5.39 5.22 -0.06
C ASP A 5 4.05 5.76 -0.56
N THR A 6 4.06 7.02 -1.00
CA THR A 6 2.92 7.61 -1.72
C THR A 6 3.16 7.46 -3.21
N ILE A 7 2.20 6.86 -3.90
CA ILE A 7 2.30 6.59 -5.32
C ILE A 7 1.13 7.21 -6.07
N LYS A 8 1.42 7.73 -7.26
CA LYS A 8 0.41 8.14 -8.23
C LYS A 8 0.16 6.97 -9.17
N THR A 9 -1.08 6.49 -9.22
CA THR A 9 -1.49 5.44 -10.16
C THR A 9 -1.55 5.99 -11.60
N LYS A 10 -1.57 5.10 -12.60
CA LYS A 10 -1.69 5.51 -14.01
C LYS A 10 -2.87 6.44 -14.32
N LYS A 11 -4.01 6.26 -13.65
CA LYS A 11 -5.20 7.12 -13.82
C LYS A 11 -5.15 8.43 -13.01
N GLY A 12 -4.04 8.70 -12.34
CA GLY A 12 -3.80 9.95 -11.62
C GLY A 12 -4.37 10.00 -10.20
N ARG A 13 -4.83 8.87 -9.66
CA ARG A 13 -5.20 8.76 -8.25
C ARG A 13 -3.94 8.61 -7.38
N PHE A 14 -4.02 9.02 -6.13
CA PHE A 14 -2.94 8.83 -5.16
C PHE A 14 -3.34 7.78 -4.13
N VAL A 15 -2.39 6.91 -3.80
CA VAL A 15 -2.52 5.93 -2.73
C VAL A 15 -1.25 5.90 -1.89
N VAL A 16 -1.39 5.53 -0.62
CA VAL A 16 -0.28 5.23 0.28
C VAL A 16 -0.17 3.71 0.39
N VAL A 17 1.04 3.19 0.18
CA VAL A 17 1.43 1.83 0.50
C VAL A 17 2.19 1.88 1.83
N ASP A 18 1.65 1.26 2.88
CA ASP A 18 2.26 1.24 4.22
C ASP A 18 2.53 -0.20 4.65
N THR A 19 3.79 -0.54 4.91
CA THR A 19 4.19 -1.83 5.47
C THR A 19 4.60 -1.63 6.91
N CYS A 20 3.91 -2.32 7.83
CA CYS A 20 4.20 -2.24 9.26
C CYS A 20 3.83 -3.54 9.99
N TYR A 21 4.14 -3.59 11.28
CA TYR A 21 3.69 -4.68 12.14
C TYR A 21 2.40 -4.26 12.85
N THR A 22 1.34 -5.04 12.68
CA THR A 22 0.06 -4.90 13.37
C THR A 22 -0.13 -6.02 14.39
N LEU A 23 -0.91 -5.75 15.42
CA LEU A 23 -1.06 -6.67 16.56
C LEU A 23 -1.92 -7.90 16.24
N ASP A 24 -2.82 -7.76 15.28
CA ASP A 24 -3.79 -8.73 14.82
C ASP A 24 -3.29 -9.56 13.63
N HIS A 25 -2.54 -8.95 12.70
CA HIS A 25 -2.09 -9.61 11.46
C HIS A 25 -0.57 -9.82 11.35
N GLY A 26 0.24 -9.21 12.22
CA GLY A 26 1.69 -9.33 12.17
C GLY A 26 2.30 -8.40 11.13
N LEU A 27 3.28 -8.84 10.34
CA LEU A 27 3.85 -8.01 9.29
C LEU A 27 2.89 -7.95 8.11
N GLU A 28 2.47 -6.75 7.71
CA GLU A 28 1.57 -6.57 6.58
C GLU A 28 1.87 -5.30 5.79
N THR A 29 1.49 -5.31 4.52
CA THR A 29 1.47 -4.16 3.61
C THR A 29 0.02 -3.82 3.31
N MET A 30 -0.38 -2.60 3.57
CA MET A 30 -1.73 -2.08 3.31
C MET A 30 -1.70 -0.95 2.30
N VAL A 31 -2.76 -0.82 1.51
CA VAL A 31 -2.93 0.27 0.54
C VAL A 31 -4.17 1.08 0.87
N PHE A 32 -4.02 2.39 0.99
CA PHE A 32 -5.10 3.33 1.30
C PHE A 32 -5.19 4.44 0.27
N THR A 33 -6.39 4.97 0.03
CA THR A 33 -6.51 6.22 -0.76
C THR A 33 -5.84 7.38 -0.03
N SER A 34 -5.12 8.21 -0.76
CA SER A 34 -4.48 9.39 -0.21
C SER A 34 -4.68 10.62 -1.08
N ASP A 35 -4.33 11.78 -0.54
CA ASP A 35 -4.04 12.95 -1.36
C ASP A 35 -2.62 12.86 -1.95
N GLU A 36 -2.25 13.87 -2.75
CA GLU A 36 -0.92 13.98 -3.36
C GLU A 36 0.23 14.15 -2.37
N GLN A 37 -0.07 14.55 -1.12
CA GLN A 37 0.90 14.77 -0.06
C GLN A 37 1.11 13.50 0.79
N GLY A 38 0.38 12.42 0.50
CA GLY A 38 0.45 11.17 1.23
C GLY A 38 -0.41 11.15 2.49
N ASN A 39 -1.33 12.11 2.67
CA ASN A 39 -2.30 12.02 3.76
C ASN A 39 -3.41 11.05 3.37
N VAL A 40 -3.67 10.06 4.22
CA VAL A 40 -4.74 9.09 4.01
C VAL A 40 -6.10 9.81 4.05
N THR A 41 -6.86 9.68 2.96
CA THR A 41 -8.20 10.29 2.81
C THR A 41 -9.33 9.31 3.16
N SER A 42 -9.04 8.00 3.13
CA SER A 42 -9.93 6.94 3.59
C SER A 42 -9.12 5.81 4.21
N TRP A 43 -9.50 5.39 5.41
CA TRP A 43 -8.86 4.28 6.15
C TRP A 43 -9.46 2.91 5.79
N THR A 44 -10.24 2.83 4.71
CA THR A 44 -10.62 1.56 4.10
C THR A 44 -9.46 1.05 3.28
N ASP A 45 -9.00 -0.14 3.60
CA ASP A 45 -7.99 -0.89 2.87
C ASP A 45 -8.49 -1.19 1.45
N LEU A 46 -7.72 -0.74 0.46
CA LEU A 46 -7.94 -1.07 -0.95
C LEU A 46 -7.26 -2.40 -1.32
N ASP A 47 -6.22 -2.76 -0.59
CA ASP A 47 -5.40 -3.95 -0.75
C ASP A 47 -4.64 -4.19 0.55
N ALA A 48 -4.43 -5.46 0.88
CA ALA A 48 -3.62 -5.85 2.03
C ALA A 48 -2.97 -7.21 1.78
N GLU A 49 -1.74 -7.37 2.25
CA GLU A 49 -1.00 -8.64 2.19
C GLU A 49 -0.16 -8.83 3.45
N THR A 50 -0.10 -10.06 3.96
CA THR A 50 0.60 -10.40 5.21
C THR A 50 1.84 -11.25 4.94
N TYR A 51 2.85 -11.16 5.81
CA TYR A 51 4.16 -11.78 5.61
C TYR A 51 4.67 -12.45 6.88
N SER A 52 5.51 -13.48 6.72
CA SER A 52 6.09 -14.22 7.84
C SER A 52 7.42 -13.63 8.30
N THR A 53 8.15 -12.96 7.42
CA THR A 53 9.45 -12.34 7.74
C THR A 53 9.57 -10.89 7.28
N PRO A 54 10.46 -10.09 7.89
CA PRO A 54 10.74 -8.73 7.42
C PRO A 54 11.18 -8.68 5.97
N GLU A 55 12.03 -9.61 5.51
CA GLU A 55 12.53 -9.65 4.13
C GLU A 55 11.40 -9.89 3.12
N GLU A 56 10.44 -10.77 3.44
CA GLU A 56 9.24 -10.98 2.65
C GLU A 56 8.38 -9.71 2.58
N ALA A 57 8.24 -9.01 3.71
CA ALA A 57 7.49 -7.77 3.77
C ALA A 57 8.17 -6.62 3.00
N GLU A 58 9.50 -6.53 2.97
CA GLU A 58 10.23 -5.56 2.15
C GLU A 58 10.08 -5.82 0.64
N GLU A 59 10.16 -7.09 0.22
CA GLU A 59 9.91 -7.49 -1.17
C GLU A 59 8.44 -7.26 -1.56
N GLY A 60 7.51 -7.67 -0.68
CA GLY A 60 6.08 -7.47 -0.86
C GLY A 60 5.70 -6.00 -0.98
N HIS A 61 6.33 -5.11 -0.21
CA HIS A 61 6.15 -3.66 -0.34
C HIS A 61 6.52 -3.16 -1.75
N ARG A 62 7.68 -3.59 -2.28
CA ARG A 62 8.12 -3.22 -3.63
C ARG A 62 7.15 -3.73 -4.70
N GLN A 63 6.71 -4.98 -4.57
CA GLN A 63 5.73 -5.57 -5.49
C GLN A 63 4.37 -4.85 -5.42
N MET A 64 3.93 -4.44 -4.23
CA MET A 64 2.69 -3.68 -4.06
C MET A 64 2.76 -2.30 -4.75
N ILE A 65 3.89 -1.60 -4.63
CA ILE A 65 4.14 -0.35 -5.36
C ILE A 65 4.04 -0.56 -6.87
N GLU A 66 4.70 -1.59 -7.40
CA GLU A 66 4.68 -1.87 -8.85
C GLU A 66 3.29 -2.23 -9.34
N LYS A 67 2.58 -3.10 -8.62
CA LYS A 67 1.18 -3.46 -8.87
C LYS A 67 0.31 -2.21 -8.99
N TRP A 68 0.36 -1.33 -7.98
CA TRP A 68 -0.52 -0.17 -7.90
C TRP A 68 -0.12 0.99 -8.82
N LYS A 69 1.18 1.11 -9.18
CA LYS A 69 1.61 2.01 -10.26
C LYS A 69 0.95 1.65 -11.58
N GLU A 70 0.86 0.35 -11.88
CA GLU A 70 0.33 -0.16 -13.14
C GLU A 70 -1.20 -0.33 -13.14
N MET A 71 -1.86 -0.26 -11.98
CA MET A 71 -3.31 -0.47 -11.86
C MET A 71 -4.15 0.63 -12.54
N GLU A 72 -5.04 0.16 -13.41
CA GLU A 72 -6.15 0.93 -13.97
C GLU A 72 -7.40 0.66 -13.14
N ILE A 73 -7.62 1.41 -12.06
CA ILE A 73 -8.87 1.26 -11.29
C ILE A 73 -10.00 1.86 -12.13
N ASP A 74 -10.89 1.03 -12.66
CA ASP A 74 -12.14 1.49 -13.27
C ASP A 74 -13.07 2.01 -12.18
N GLU A 75 -13.60 3.22 -12.38
CA GLU A 75 -14.74 3.72 -11.62
C GLU A 75 -15.97 2.92 -12.07
N TYR A 76 -16.53 2.12 -11.16
CA TYR A 76 -17.86 1.51 -11.33
C TYR A 76 -18.95 2.51 -10.97
#